data_AF-A0A538K0E2-F1
#
_entry.id   AF-A0A538K0E2-F1
#
_cell.length_a   1.000
_cell.length_b   1.000
_cell.length_c   1.000
_cell.angle_alpha   90.00
_cell.angle_beta   90.00
_cell.angle_gamma   90.00
#
_symmetry.space_group_name_H-M   'P 1'
#
loop_
_entity.id
_entity.type
_entity.pdbx_description
1 polymer ?
#
loop_
_entity_poly.entity_id
_entity_poly.type
_entity_poly.pdbx_seq_one_letter_code
_entity_poly.pdbx_strand_id
1 'polypeptide(L)'
;MARQRRILERDGIYNVGSRGNNKETMFRDATDWMQFMRVLAKVAVRYRWEGWAYCLMGNHFHLVVQIPHLGLSEGMQMLNTAYAIRTNGRYKRTGHLVRNRFYSRQVESEAHLFELCRYVVLNPVRAGLCRSPADWPWSSYRATAGLEPPHPFLSTSRVLDLFGEDSSSAQKSYRDFVRVGLRILLPDEPEALEGEEGIDELDGRRVRNDQVGQPAGCDRTGIDA
;
A
#
# COMPACT_ATOMS: atom_id res chain seq x y z
N MET A 1 -27.98 0.30 -17.30
CA MET A 1 -27.30 -0.80 -18.01
C MET A 1 -26.94 -1.90 -17.02
N ALA A 2 -27.20 -3.16 -17.38
CA ALA A 2 -26.76 -4.30 -16.59
C ALA A 2 -25.23 -4.35 -16.56
N ARG A 3 -24.67 -4.61 -15.38
CA ARG A 3 -23.23 -4.55 -15.13
C ARG A 3 -22.55 -5.81 -15.66
N GLN A 4 -21.49 -5.64 -16.46
CA GLN A 4 -20.70 -6.78 -16.94
C GLN A 4 -20.03 -7.49 -15.75
N ARG A 5 -20.23 -8.81 -15.68
CA ARG A 5 -19.70 -9.67 -14.62
C ARG A 5 -18.18 -9.68 -14.72
N ARG A 6 -17.49 -9.65 -13.57
CA ARG A 6 -16.05 -9.92 -13.55
C ARG A 6 -15.86 -11.40 -13.86
N ILE A 7 -15.16 -11.70 -14.94
CA ILE A 7 -14.64 -13.04 -15.21
C ILE A 7 -13.40 -13.16 -14.34
N LEU A 8 -13.42 -14.12 -13.41
CA LEU A 8 -12.31 -14.39 -12.51
C LEU A 8 -11.85 -15.82 -12.76
N GLU A 9 -10.54 -16.00 -12.83
CA GLU A 9 -9.90 -17.28 -12.97
C GLU A 9 -9.66 -17.89 -11.58
N ARG A 10 -9.72 -19.21 -11.54
CA ARG A 10 -9.38 -19.99 -10.35
C ARG A 10 -7.89 -19.78 -10.05
N ASP A 11 -7.56 -19.60 -8.77
CA ASP A 11 -6.19 -19.35 -8.29
C ASP A 11 -5.51 -18.12 -8.92
N GLY A 12 -6.30 -17.23 -9.53
CA GLY A 12 -5.80 -16.01 -10.17
C GLY A 12 -5.29 -14.99 -9.16
N ILE A 13 -4.26 -14.24 -9.56
CA ILE A 13 -3.71 -13.12 -8.79
C ILE A 13 -4.28 -11.82 -9.34
N TYR A 14 -4.71 -10.95 -8.43
CA TYR A 14 -5.38 -9.69 -8.78
C TYR A 14 -4.76 -8.50 -8.07
N ASN A 15 -4.53 -7.43 -8.83
CA ASN A 15 -4.39 -6.09 -8.30
C ASN A 15 -5.78 -5.52 -7.98
N VAL A 16 -6.04 -5.25 -6.72
CA VAL A 16 -7.35 -4.84 -6.21
C VAL A 16 -7.20 -3.60 -5.35
N GLY A 17 -8.09 -2.65 -5.53
CA GLY A 17 -8.10 -1.48 -4.66
C GLY A 17 -9.42 -0.73 -4.69
N SER A 18 -9.58 0.13 -3.70
CA SER A 18 -10.70 1.06 -3.61
C SER A 18 -10.25 2.40 -3.06
N ARG A 19 -11.08 3.41 -3.28
CA ARG A 19 -10.83 4.80 -2.89
C ARG A 19 -12.03 5.37 -2.16
N GLY A 20 -11.78 6.34 -1.28
CA GLY A 20 -12.80 7.12 -0.61
C GLY A 20 -13.73 7.79 -1.62
N ASN A 21 -15.01 7.85 -1.27
CA ASN A 21 -15.98 8.62 -2.04
C ASN A 21 -15.53 10.10 -2.08
N ASN A 22 -15.69 10.77 -3.22
CA ASN A 22 -15.19 12.15 -3.41
C ASN A 22 -13.70 12.37 -3.07
N LYS A 23 -12.86 11.32 -3.19
CA LYS A 23 -11.43 11.32 -2.81
C LYS A 23 -11.17 11.61 -1.33
N GLU A 24 -12.21 11.52 -0.49
CA GLU A 24 -12.10 11.76 0.94
C GLU A 24 -11.12 10.81 1.64
N THR A 25 -10.54 11.30 2.72
CA THR A 25 -9.66 10.52 3.60
C THR A 25 -10.41 9.33 4.18
N MET A 26 -9.91 8.14 3.89
CA MET A 26 -10.40 6.88 4.42
C MET A 26 -9.76 6.55 5.77
N PHE A 27 -8.50 6.93 5.96
CA PHE A 27 -7.71 6.61 7.15
C PHE A 27 -7.14 7.90 7.73
N ARG A 28 -7.63 8.31 8.90
CA ARG A 28 -7.24 9.58 9.53
C ARG A 28 -6.10 9.40 10.54
N ASP A 29 -5.99 8.21 11.14
CA ASP A 29 -5.00 7.90 12.17
C ASP A 29 -4.68 6.40 12.26
N ALA A 30 -3.70 6.06 13.12
CA ALA A 30 -3.26 4.69 13.44
C ALA A 30 -4.42 3.71 13.70
N THR A 31 -5.47 4.18 14.35
CA THR A 31 -6.62 3.34 14.70
C THR A 31 -7.40 2.96 13.45
N ASP A 32 -7.58 3.87 12.49
CA ASP A 32 -8.28 3.57 11.24
C ASP A 32 -7.54 2.51 10.41
N TRP A 33 -6.23 2.67 10.23
CA TRP A 33 -5.42 1.67 9.51
C TRP A 33 -5.47 0.30 10.20
N MET A 34 -5.31 0.26 11.51
CA MET A 34 -5.39 -1.00 12.28
C MET A 34 -6.77 -1.65 12.20
N GLN A 35 -7.86 -0.87 12.24
CA GLN A 35 -9.21 -1.41 12.06
C GLN A 35 -9.40 -2.01 10.67
N PHE A 36 -8.90 -1.35 9.63
CA PHE A 36 -8.96 -1.91 8.28
C PHE A 36 -8.17 -3.21 8.16
N MET A 37 -6.94 -3.25 8.68
CA MET A 37 -6.12 -4.47 8.67
C MET A 37 -6.79 -5.63 9.40
N ARG A 38 -7.48 -5.36 10.53
CA ARG A 38 -8.29 -6.36 11.23
C ARG A 38 -9.44 -6.90 10.39
N VAL A 39 -10.13 -6.03 9.64
CA VAL A 39 -11.22 -6.47 8.73
C VAL A 39 -10.65 -7.25 7.56
N LEU A 40 -9.56 -6.77 6.96
CA LEU A 40 -8.89 -7.43 5.85
C LEU A 40 -8.44 -8.84 6.24
N ALA A 41 -7.82 -9.02 7.41
CA ALA A 41 -7.43 -10.34 7.90
C ALA A 41 -8.64 -11.28 8.04
N LYS A 42 -9.78 -10.80 8.56
CA LYS A 42 -11.02 -11.60 8.65
C LYS A 42 -11.57 -11.98 7.28
N VAL A 43 -11.55 -11.06 6.33
CA VAL A 43 -11.99 -11.30 4.95
C VAL A 43 -11.06 -12.32 4.29
N ALA A 44 -9.74 -12.15 4.45
CA ALA A 44 -8.76 -13.05 3.87
C ALA A 44 -8.92 -14.48 4.41
N VAL A 45 -9.11 -14.66 5.72
CA VAL A 45 -9.40 -16.00 6.28
C VAL A 45 -10.70 -16.57 5.71
N ARG A 46 -11.78 -15.77 5.70
CA ARG A 46 -13.11 -16.23 5.26
C ARG A 46 -13.13 -16.66 3.79
N TYR A 47 -12.50 -15.89 2.92
CA TYR A 47 -12.49 -16.12 1.48
C TYR A 47 -11.20 -16.81 1.01
N ARG A 48 -10.35 -17.22 1.95
CA ARG A 48 -9.04 -17.85 1.72
C ARG A 48 -8.17 -17.04 0.75
N TRP A 49 -8.15 -15.72 0.91
CA TRP A 49 -7.25 -14.87 0.13
C TRP A 49 -5.84 -15.00 0.66
N GLU A 50 -4.90 -15.08 -0.26
CA GLU A 50 -3.48 -15.04 0.03
C GLU A 50 -2.89 -13.73 -0.49
N GLY A 51 -2.34 -12.92 0.39
CA GLY A 51 -1.78 -11.62 0.08
C GLY A 51 -0.33 -11.72 -0.36
N TRP A 52 -0.01 -11.09 -1.48
CA TRP A 52 1.34 -10.93 -1.99
C TRP A 52 1.91 -9.56 -1.62
N ALA A 53 1.11 -8.51 -1.72
CA ALA A 53 1.51 -7.17 -1.28
C ALA A 53 0.30 -6.34 -0.88
N TYR A 54 0.50 -5.35 -0.01
CA TYR A 54 -0.51 -4.35 0.28
C TYR A 54 0.12 -2.98 0.55
N CYS A 55 -0.68 -1.92 0.32
CA CYS A 55 -0.38 -0.58 0.79
C CYS A 55 -1.67 0.19 1.06
N LEU A 56 -1.85 0.64 2.30
CA LEU A 56 -2.92 1.55 2.68
C LEU A 56 -2.39 2.98 2.58
N MET A 57 -3.05 3.80 1.77
CA MET A 57 -2.77 5.23 1.61
C MET A 57 -3.77 6.04 2.43
N GLY A 58 -3.75 7.38 2.42
CA GLY A 58 -4.71 8.18 3.19
C GLY A 58 -6.17 8.07 2.68
N ASN A 59 -6.38 8.00 1.36
CA ASN A 59 -7.71 7.97 0.76
C ASN A 59 -7.99 6.74 -0.12
N HIS A 60 -7.08 5.79 -0.22
CA HIS A 60 -7.26 4.56 -1.00
C HIS A 60 -6.36 3.46 -0.48
N PHE A 61 -6.49 2.26 -1.02
CA PHE A 61 -5.60 1.14 -0.74
C PHE A 61 -5.36 0.31 -2.00
N HIS A 62 -4.24 -0.39 -2.01
CA HIS A 62 -3.85 -1.36 -3.04
C HIS A 62 -3.54 -2.70 -2.40
N LEU A 63 -4.05 -3.78 -2.98
CA LEU A 63 -3.84 -5.17 -2.57
C LEU A 63 -3.42 -5.97 -3.81
N VAL A 64 -2.44 -6.84 -3.65
CA VAL A 64 -2.13 -7.92 -4.58
C VAL A 64 -2.51 -9.21 -3.89
N VAL A 65 -3.58 -9.85 -4.36
CA VAL A 65 -4.15 -11.04 -3.69
C VAL A 65 -4.37 -12.16 -4.69
N GLN A 66 -3.98 -13.36 -4.30
CA GLN A 66 -4.41 -14.58 -4.94
C GLN A 66 -5.73 -15.04 -4.32
N ILE A 67 -6.66 -15.46 -5.17
CA ILE A 67 -7.97 -15.93 -4.75
C ILE A 67 -8.18 -17.37 -5.24
N PRO A 68 -8.60 -18.32 -4.39
CA PRO A 68 -8.69 -19.73 -4.80
C PRO A 68 -9.91 -20.05 -5.66
N HIS A 69 -10.95 -19.21 -5.65
CA HIS A 69 -12.14 -19.33 -6.47
C HIS A 69 -12.88 -17.98 -6.54
N LEU A 70 -14.11 -17.99 -7.06
CA LEU A 70 -15.02 -16.84 -6.97
C LEU A 70 -15.16 -16.39 -5.50
N GLY A 71 -15.22 -15.09 -5.26
CA GLY A 71 -15.25 -14.57 -3.88
C GLY A 71 -14.61 -13.19 -3.74
N LEU A 72 -13.93 -12.70 -4.78
CA LEU A 72 -13.35 -11.35 -4.77
C LEU A 72 -14.42 -10.28 -4.54
N SER A 73 -15.58 -10.39 -5.21
CA SER A 73 -16.61 -9.35 -5.09
C SER A 73 -17.29 -9.37 -3.72
N GLU A 74 -17.57 -10.55 -3.20
CA GLU A 74 -18.17 -10.81 -1.90
C GLU A 74 -17.21 -10.39 -0.77
N GLY A 75 -15.93 -10.76 -0.86
CA GLY A 75 -14.91 -10.35 0.08
C GLY A 75 -14.65 -8.85 0.06
N MET A 76 -14.60 -8.21 -1.12
CA MET A 76 -14.48 -6.76 -1.22
C MET A 76 -15.74 -6.03 -0.72
N GLN A 77 -16.93 -6.59 -0.94
CA GLN A 77 -18.17 -6.05 -0.37
C GLN A 77 -18.10 -6.10 1.16
N MET A 78 -17.74 -7.25 1.74
CA MET A 78 -17.56 -7.40 3.18
C MET A 78 -16.51 -6.43 3.74
N LEU A 79 -15.33 -6.36 3.11
CA LEU A 79 -14.23 -5.47 3.53
C LEU A 79 -14.68 -4.01 3.58
N ASN A 80 -15.19 -3.50 2.45
CA ASN A 80 -15.58 -2.10 2.34
C ASN A 80 -16.75 -1.76 3.26
N THR A 81 -17.73 -2.66 3.40
CA THR A 81 -18.93 -2.43 4.22
C THR A 81 -18.58 -2.43 5.71
N ALA A 82 -17.86 -3.45 6.17
CA ALA A 82 -17.49 -3.58 7.56
C ALA A 82 -16.51 -2.48 8.02
N TYR A 83 -15.67 -1.98 7.12
CA TYR A 83 -14.85 -0.80 7.40
C TYR A 83 -15.70 0.47 7.45
N ALA A 84 -16.54 0.72 6.42
CA ALA A 84 -17.38 1.91 6.35
C ALA A 84 -18.32 2.06 7.56
N ILE A 85 -18.95 0.96 8.03
CA ILE A 85 -19.81 0.98 9.22
C ILE A 85 -19.02 1.45 10.45
N ARG A 86 -17.81 0.91 10.67
CA ARG A 86 -16.97 1.28 11.82
C ARG A 86 -16.53 2.74 11.76
N THR A 87 -16.02 3.18 10.60
CA THR A 87 -15.59 4.56 10.38
C THR A 87 -16.74 5.54 10.53
N ASN A 88 -17.92 5.22 9.97
CA ASN A 88 -19.09 6.07 10.09
C ASN A 88 -19.57 6.18 11.54
N GLY A 89 -19.58 5.08 12.30
CA GLY A 89 -19.89 5.11 13.73
C GLY A 89 -18.88 5.94 14.53
N ARG A 90 -17.57 5.72 14.31
CA ARG A 90 -16.48 6.44 15.00
C ARG A 90 -16.53 7.95 14.78
N TYR A 91 -16.78 8.37 13.55
CA TYR A 91 -16.75 9.79 13.16
C TYR A 91 -18.14 10.41 13.01
N LYS A 92 -19.20 9.73 13.45
CA LYS A 92 -20.61 10.17 13.34
C LYS A 92 -20.97 10.62 11.92
N ARG A 93 -20.45 9.92 10.91
CA ARG A 93 -20.67 10.23 9.49
C ARG A 93 -21.92 9.52 8.96
N THR A 94 -22.56 10.12 7.97
CA THR A 94 -23.60 9.51 7.14
C THR A 94 -23.10 9.34 5.70
N GLY A 95 -23.77 8.48 4.92
CA GLY A 95 -23.44 8.25 3.51
C GLY A 95 -22.28 7.28 3.25
N HIS A 96 -21.88 7.19 1.99
CA HIS A 96 -20.87 6.23 1.52
C HIS A 96 -19.45 6.74 1.79
N LEU A 97 -18.68 5.97 2.57
CA LEU A 97 -17.25 6.22 2.76
C LEU A 97 -16.41 5.86 1.54
N VAL A 98 -16.72 4.74 0.89
CA VAL A 98 -15.96 4.15 -0.21
C VAL A 98 -16.75 4.30 -1.51
N ARG A 99 -16.06 4.55 -2.63
CA ARG A 99 -16.72 4.62 -3.94
C ARG A 99 -17.40 3.28 -4.28
N ASN A 100 -18.52 3.33 -4.99
CA ASN A 100 -19.36 2.17 -5.29
C ASN A 100 -18.62 0.94 -5.86
N ARG A 101 -17.62 1.12 -6.74
CA ARG A 101 -16.92 0.02 -7.39
C ARG A 101 -15.42 0.05 -7.10
N PHE A 102 -14.93 -1.01 -6.47
CA PHE A 102 -13.51 -1.35 -6.42
C PHE A 102 -12.99 -1.72 -7.82
N TYR A 103 -11.74 -1.39 -8.12
CA TYR A 103 -11.07 -1.87 -9.32
C TYR A 103 -10.44 -3.23 -9.04
N SER A 104 -10.33 -4.05 -10.08
CA SER A 104 -9.65 -5.35 -10.04
C SER A 104 -9.04 -5.61 -11.41
N ARG A 105 -7.75 -5.89 -11.47
CA ARG A 105 -7.04 -6.28 -12.70
C ARG A 105 -6.31 -7.59 -12.45
N GLN A 106 -6.44 -8.54 -13.35
CA GLN A 106 -5.70 -9.79 -13.25
C GLN A 106 -4.22 -9.55 -13.55
N VAL A 107 -3.37 -10.29 -12.87
CA VAL A 107 -1.95 -10.38 -13.17
C VAL A 107 -1.75 -11.56 -14.12
N GLU A 108 -1.20 -11.28 -15.30
CA GLU A 108 -1.13 -12.22 -16.42
C GLU A 108 0.25 -12.89 -16.55
N SER A 109 1.26 -12.39 -15.84
CA SER A 109 2.62 -12.92 -15.89
C SER A 109 3.37 -12.67 -14.59
N GLU A 110 4.41 -13.49 -14.35
CA GLU A 110 5.29 -13.34 -13.20
C GLU A 110 6.05 -12.01 -13.24
N ALA A 111 6.57 -11.60 -14.40
CA ALA A 111 7.23 -10.30 -14.55
C ALA A 111 6.31 -9.12 -14.17
N HIS A 112 5.03 -9.18 -14.53
CA HIS A 112 4.04 -8.20 -14.10
C HIS A 112 3.80 -8.28 -12.58
N LEU A 113 3.77 -9.48 -11.99
CA LEU A 113 3.63 -9.67 -10.55
C LEU A 113 4.77 -9.01 -9.75
N PHE A 114 6.01 -9.20 -10.19
CA PHE A 114 7.20 -8.57 -9.59
C PHE A 114 7.07 -7.06 -9.55
N GLU A 115 6.83 -6.47 -10.71
CA GLU A 115 6.73 -5.02 -10.87
C GLU A 115 5.55 -4.44 -10.10
N LEU A 116 4.43 -5.16 -10.07
CA LEU A 116 3.26 -4.77 -9.31
C LEU A 116 3.54 -4.78 -7.80
N CYS A 117 4.20 -5.82 -7.27
CA CYS A 117 4.55 -5.88 -5.85
C CYS A 117 5.46 -4.71 -5.46
N ARG A 118 6.45 -4.37 -6.29
CA ARG A 118 7.31 -3.19 -6.11
C ARG A 118 6.53 -1.89 -6.18
N TYR A 119 5.66 -1.75 -7.18
CA TYR A 119 4.81 -0.58 -7.34
C TYR A 119 3.98 -0.33 -6.08
N VAL A 120 3.29 -1.36 -5.57
CA VAL A 120 2.41 -1.26 -4.41
C VAL A 120 3.14 -0.72 -3.19
N VAL A 121 4.32 -1.25 -2.87
CA VAL A 121 5.08 -0.80 -1.69
C VAL A 121 5.75 0.57 -1.86
N LEU A 122 6.00 1.00 -3.10
CA LEU A 122 6.56 2.32 -3.39
C LEU A 122 5.50 3.43 -3.52
N ASN A 123 4.20 3.12 -3.44
CA ASN A 123 3.14 4.12 -3.54
C ASN A 123 3.26 5.27 -2.53
N PRO A 124 3.61 5.04 -1.24
CA PRO A 124 3.79 6.12 -0.27
C PRO A 124 4.89 7.10 -0.67
N VAL A 125 6.01 6.59 -1.18
CA VAL A 125 7.13 7.41 -1.67
C VAL A 125 6.71 8.18 -2.91
N ARG A 126 6.07 7.52 -3.89
CA ARG A 126 5.53 8.17 -5.11
C ARG A 126 4.59 9.32 -4.80
N ALA A 127 3.85 9.23 -3.70
CA ALA A 127 2.91 10.25 -3.25
C ALA A 127 3.57 11.32 -2.35
N GLY A 128 4.88 11.26 -2.12
CA GLY A 128 5.60 12.20 -1.25
C GLY A 128 5.28 12.06 0.23
N LEU A 129 4.71 10.93 0.67
CA LEU A 129 4.32 10.69 2.07
C LEU A 129 5.50 10.27 2.96
N CYS A 130 6.53 9.69 2.36
CA CYS A 130 7.76 9.29 3.04
C CYS A 130 8.93 9.21 2.05
N ARG A 131 10.16 9.12 2.58
CA ARG A 131 11.39 9.01 1.77
C ARG A 131 11.77 7.56 1.47
N SER A 132 11.45 6.64 2.38
CA SER A 132 11.68 5.21 2.22
C SER A 132 10.38 4.42 2.41
N PRO A 133 10.16 3.32 1.68
CA PRO A 133 9.04 2.42 1.97
C PRO A 133 9.11 1.81 3.39
N ALA A 134 10.28 1.78 4.03
CA ALA A 134 10.44 1.37 5.42
C ALA A 134 9.75 2.32 6.42
N ASP A 135 9.62 3.60 6.05
CA ASP A 135 9.03 4.66 6.89
C ASP A 135 7.50 4.64 6.84
N TRP A 136 6.90 3.82 5.97
CA TRP A 136 5.45 3.68 5.85
C TRP A 136 4.97 2.34 6.42
N PRO A 137 4.53 2.29 7.70
CA PRO A 137 4.17 1.05 8.38
C PRO A 137 2.88 0.41 7.82
N TRP A 138 2.11 1.15 7.02
CA TRP A 138 0.84 0.67 6.47
C TRP A 138 1.00 0.03 5.08
N SER A 139 2.16 -0.59 4.83
CA SER A 139 2.43 -1.40 3.63
C SER A 139 3.06 -2.74 4.00
N SER A 140 3.08 -3.68 3.05
CA SER A 140 3.72 -4.99 3.24
C SER A 140 5.25 -4.94 3.18
N TYR A 141 5.86 -3.80 2.84
CA TYR A 141 7.31 -3.71 2.60
C TYR A 141 8.12 -4.22 3.79
N ARG A 142 7.82 -3.72 5.00
CA ARG A 142 8.59 -4.03 6.21
C ARG A 142 8.57 -5.53 6.49
N ALA A 143 7.40 -6.16 6.36
CA ALA A 143 7.27 -7.60 6.53
C ALA A 143 8.07 -8.39 5.48
N THR A 144 7.90 -8.08 4.19
CA THR A 144 8.63 -8.78 3.12
C THR A 144 10.13 -8.54 3.17
N ALA A 145 10.56 -7.36 3.62
CA ALA A 145 11.97 -6.99 3.80
C ALA A 145 12.62 -7.60 5.05
N GLY A 146 11.85 -8.29 5.91
CA GLY A 146 12.34 -8.92 7.15
C GLY A 146 12.49 -7.96 8.33
N LEU A 147 11.84 -6.80 8.30
CA LEU A 147 11.90 -5.78 9.35
C LEU A 147 10.82 -5.96 10.43
N GLU A 148 9.78 -6.74 10.15
CA GLU A 148 8.71 -7.07 11.08
C GLU A 148 8.03 -8.41 10.69
N PRO A 149 7.30 -9.08 11.60
CA PRO A 149 6.55 -10.27 11.24
C PRO A 149 5.38 -9.94 10.30
N PRO A 150 5.03 -10.85 9.36
CA PRO A 150 3.91 -10.63 8.45
C PRO A 150 2.56 -10.73 9.16
N HIS A 151 1.56 -10.03 8.63
CA HIS A 151 0.17 -10.31 8.98
C HIS A 151 -0.24 -11.71 8.48
N PRO A 152 -1.18 -12.40 9.16
CA PRO A 152 -1.53 -13.79 8.82
C PRO A 152 -2.01 -14.05 7.39
N PHE A 153 -2.47 -13.02 6.69
CA PHE A 153 -2.90 -13.14 5.30
C PHE A 153 -1.78 -12.85 4.29
N LEU A 154 -0.65 -12.31 4.72
CA LEU A 154 0.47 -11.92 3.85
C LEU A 154 1.46 -13.08 3.77
N SER A 155 1.62 -13.64 2.57
CA SER A 155 2.59 -14.70 2.29
C SER A 155 3.89 -14.09 1.80
N THR A 156 4.74 -13.66 2.75
CA THR A 156 6.08 -13.13 2.42
C THR A 156 6.94 -14.17 1.72
N SER A 157 6.83 -15.45 2.07
CA SER A 157 7.54 -16.54 1.41
C SER A 157 7.26 -16.57 -0.09
N ARG A 158 6.00 -16.51 -0.51
CA ARG A 158 5.61 -16.54 -1.92
C ARG A 158 6.23 -15.41 -2.75
N VAL A 159 6.35 -14.23 -2.14
CA VAL A 159 7.03 -13.09 -2.78
C VAL A 159 8.53 -13.32 -2.82
N LEU A 160 9.11 -13.86 -1.75
CA LEU A 160 10.55 -14.12 -1.65
C LEU A 160 11.01 -15.28 -2.54
N ASP A 161 10.16 -16.27 -2.78
CA ASP A 161 10.40 -17.39 -3.73
C ASP A 161 10.73 -16.87 -5.13
N LEU A 162 10.20 -15.70 -5.49
CA LEU A 162 10.51 -15.02 -6.75
C LEU A 162 11.99 -14.60 -6.83
N PHE A 163 12.66 -14.39 -5.70
CA PHE A 163 14.05 -13.90 -5.62
C PHE A 163 15.08 -15.00 -5.36
N GLY A 164 14.65 -16.24 -5.12
CA GLY A 164 15.52 -17.40 -4.86
C GLY A 164 15.04 -18.27 -3.70
N GLU A 165 15.63 -19.46 -3.59
CA GLU A 165 15.21 -20.49 -2.60
C GLU A 165 15.69 -20.20 -1.17
N ASP A 166 16.83 -19.52 -1.01
CA ASP A 166 17.34 -19.15 0.32
C ASP A 166 16.69 -17.85 0.81
N SER A 167 15.95 -17.93 1.91
CA SER A 167 15.15 -16.81 2.43
C SER A 167 16.00 -15.58 2.79
N SER A 168 17.23 -15.75 3.29
CA SER A 168 18.08 -14.62 3.71
C SER A 168 18.60 -13.83 2.51
N SER A 169 19.09 -14.54 1.48
CA SER A 169 19.50 -13.93 0.22
C SER A 169 18.31 -13.36 -0.56
N ALA A 170 17.16 -14.04 -0.57
CA ALA A 170 15.93 -13.56 -1.19
C ALA A 170 15.46 -12.23 -0.59
N GLN A 171 15.50 -12.06 0.73
CA GLN A 171 15.16 -10.79 1.37
C GLN A 171 16.11 -9.66 0.97
N LYS A 172 17.41 -9.95 0.83
CA LYS A 172 18.39 -8.97 0.35
C LYS A 172 18.07 -8.56 -1.10
N SER A 173 17.87 -9.53 -1.98
CA SER A 173 17.50 -9.31 -3.38
C SER A 173 16.19 -8.53 -3.51
N TYR A 174 15.18 -8.82 -2.68
CA TYR A 174 13.94 -8.04 -2.61
C TYR A 174 14.19 -6.57 -2.24
N ARG A 175 15.00 -6.32 -1.19
CA ARG A 175 15.35 -4.94 -0.79
C ARG A 175 16.08 -4.20 -1.89
N ASP A 176 17.01 -4.86 -2.58
CA ASP A 176 17.76 -4.27 -3.69
C ASP A 176 16.85 -3.97 -4.89
N PHE A 177 15.93 -4.88 -5.23
CA PHE A 177 14.92 -4.70 -6.28
C PHE A 177 14.00 -3.50 -6.01
N VAL A 178 13.53 -3.34 -4.76
CA VAL A 178 12.73 -2.18 -4.36
C VAL A 178 13.58 -0.90 -4.39
N ARG A 179 14.86 -0.95 -3.96
CA ARG A 179 15.78 0.18 -3.99
C ARG A 179 16.02 0.69 -5.41
N VAL A 180 16.14 -0.20 -6.40
CA VAL A 180 16.23 0.21 -7.82
C VAL A 180 15.00 1.02 -8.22
N GLY A 181 13.79 0.57 -7.84
CA GLY A 181 12.57 1.32 -8.11
C GLY A 181 12.50 2.66 -7.36
N LEU A 182 13.08 2.75 -6.17
CA LEU A 182 13.17 3.98 -5.39
C LEU A 182 14.05 5.04 -6.06
N ARG A 183 15.22 4.66 -6.59
CA ARG A 183 16.15 5.58 -7.30
C ARG A 183 15.52 6.21 -8.54
N ILE A 184 14.59 5.52 -9.19
CA ILE A 184 13.85 6.09 -10.33
C ILE A 184 12.87 7.19 -9.87
N LEU A 185 12.38 7.11 -8.64
CA LEU A 185 11.39 8.04 -8.09
C LEU A 185 12.01 9.25 -7.41
N LEU A 186 13.12 9.01 -6.71
CA LEU A 186 13.96 10.00 -6.07
C LEU A 186 15.33 9.87 -6.71
N PRO A 187 15.54 10.44 -7.92
CA PRO A 187 16.87 10.53 -8.46
C PRO A 187 17.74 11.30 -7.47
N ASP A 188 18.99 10.89 -7.32
CA ASP A 188 19.95 11.66 -6.54
C ASP A 188 19.95 13.09 -7.12
N GLU A 189 19.85 14.11 -6.25
CA GLU A 189 20.06 15.49 -6.68
C GLU A 189 21.43 15.51 -7.37
N PRO A 190 21.57 16.10 -8.58
CA PRO A 190 22.88 16.26 -9.17
C PRO A 190 23.75 16.97 -8.12
N GLU A 191 24.92 16.38 -7.80
CA GLU A 191 25.92 17.02 -6.96
C GLU A 191 25.98 18.49 -7.39
N ALA A 192 25.65 19.39 -6.45
CA ALA A 192 25.64 20.82 -6.72
C ALA A 192 27.00 21.13 -7.33
N LEU A 193 27.00 21.55 -8.60
CA LEU A 193 28.19 22.03 -9.27
C LEU A 193 28.69 23.21 -8.43
N GLU A 194 29.72 22.98 -7.61
CA GLU A 194 30.41 24.04 -6.91
C GLU A 194 30.99 24.97 -7.98
N GLY A 195 30.37 26.14 -8.13
CA GLY A 195 30.89 27.26 -8.89
C GLY A 195 30.19 27.49 -10.22
N GLU A 196 29.11 28.28 -10.20
CA GLU A 196 29.02 29.43 -11.09
C GLU A 196 28.46 30.62 -10.31
N GLU A 197 29.26 31.69 -10.26
CA GLU A 197 28.93 32.97 -9.66
C GLU A 197 27.80 33.66 -10.43
N GLY A 198 26.84 34.21 -9.67
CA GLY A 198 26.18 35.48 -9.95
C GLY A 198 25.46 35.65 -11.29
N ILE A 199 24.13 35.54 -11.26
CA ILE A 199 23.27 36.51 -11.96
C ILE A 199 22.05 36.81 -11.10
N ASP A 200 21.88 38.10 -10.87
CA ASP A 200 20.91 38.71 -9.98
C ASP A 200 19.52 38.84 -10.64
N GLU A 201 18.50 38.70 -9.79
CA GLU A 201 17.22 39.43 -9.83
C GLU A 201 16.16 39.13 -10.94
N LEU A 202 15.02 38.52 -10.54
CA LEU A 202 13.72 39.21 -10.28
C LEU A 202 12.47 38.29 -10.32
N ASP A 203 11.66 38.38 -9.25
CA ASP A 203 10.18 38.26 -9.13
C ASP A 203 9.48 36.99 -9.70
N GLY A 204 8.61 36.24 -9.00
CA GLY A 204 7.92 36.43 -7.74
C GLY A 204 6.98 35.25 -7.43
N ARG A 205 6.63 35.13 -6.15
CA ARG A 205 5.50 34.38 -5.55
C ARG A 205 5.58 32.85 -5.46
N ARG A 206 6.05 32.41 -4.29
CA ARG A 206 5.77 31.10 -3.69
C ARG A 206 4.28 30.92 -3.41
N VAL A 207 3.70 29.80 -3.86
CA VAL A 207 2.47 29.26 -3.29
C VAL A 207 2.87 28.09 -2.38
N ARG A 208 2.68 28.25 -1.07
CA ARG A 208 2.76 27.18 -0.08
C ARG A 208 1.56 26.26 -0.28
N ASN A 209 1.77 24.95 -0.27
CA ASN A 209 0.69 24.00 -0.06
C ASN A 209 0.91 23.35 1.30
N ASP A 210 0.16 23.85 2.27
CA ASP A 210 0.13 23.42 3.66
C ASP A 210 -0.63 22.08 3.81
N GLN A 211 -0.08 21.23 4.69
CA GLN A 211 -0.76 20.19 5.48
C GLN A 211 -1.25 18.91 4.78
N VAL A 212 -0.32 17.96 4.66
CA VAL A 212 -0.61 16.54 4.92
C VAL A 212 0.04 16.22 6.28
N GLY A 213 -0.77 15.93 7.29
CA GLY A 213 -0.28 15.56 8.61
C GLY A 213 0.63 14.33 8.53
N GLN A 214 1.91 14.52 8.83
CA GLN A 214 2.85 13.43 9.09
C GLN A 214 2.38 12.69 10.35
N PRO A 215 2.45 11.35 10.40
CA PRO A 215 2.33 10.66 11.68
C PRO A 215 3.55 11.02 12.53
N ALA A 216 3.30 11.53 13.73
CA ALA A 216 4.33 11.84 14.71
C ALA A 216 5.22 10.62 14.97
N GLY A 217 6.53 10.86 15.06
CA GLY A 217 7.53 9.88 15.42
C GLY A 217 7.16 9.21 16.75
N CYS A 218 7.23 7.89 16.75
CA CYS A 218 7.16 7.08 17.96
C CYS A 218 8.51 7.24 18.68
N ASP A 219 8.53 8.10 19.70
CA ASP A 219 9.66 8.17 20.64
C ASP A 219 9.54 7.09 21.72
N ARG A 220 10.70 6.56 22.08
CA ARG A 220 10.95 5.28 22.74
C ARG A 220 10.54 5.26 24.22
N THR A 221 10.03 4.12 24.68
CA THR A 221 10.29 3.56 26.03
C THR A 221 10.52 2.06 25.79
N GLY A 222 11.65 1.44 26.13
CA GLY A 222 12.34 1.49 27.41
C GLY A 222 11.84 0.31 28.25
N ILE A 223 12.24 -0.92 27.92
CA ILE A 223 12.07 -2.11 28.76
C ILE A 223 13.41 -2.86 28.71
N ASP A 224 14.26 -2.57 29.69
CA ASP A 224 15.20 -3.54 30.25
C ASP A 224 14.66 -3.89 31.64
N ALA A 225 14.74 -5.19 31.94
CA ALA A 225 14.55 -5.93 33.20
C ALA A 225 13.97 -5.22 34.44
#